data_AF-A0A9Q0I848-F1
#
_entry.id   AF-A0A9Q0I848-F1
#
_cell.length_a   1.000
_cell.length_b   1.000
_cell.length_c   1.000
_cell.angle_alpha   90.00
_cell.angle_beta   90.00
_cell.angle_gamma   90.00
#
_symmetry.space_group_name_H-M   'P 1'
#
loop_
_entity.id
_entity.type
_entity.pdbx_description
1 polymer ?
#
loop_
_entity_poly.entity_id
_entity_poly.type
_entity_poly.pdbx_seq_one_letter_code
_entity_poly.pdbx_strand_id
1 'polypeptide(L)'
;SSGESGDQWRVAEGVWIPKEENSTQLDQFRIISLLCVEAKVFFSAVSKRLCTYLAENTYIDTSVQKGGISGIPGCLEHTGVVTQLIREARENKGNLSVLWLDLENAFGSIPHKLVQFTLTKHHVPSRCRDLIADYYSNFRMRVSSGAITSSWHKVEI
;
A
#
# COMPACT_ATOMS: atom_id res chain seq x y z
N SER A 1 8.74 23.43 -25.23
CA SER A 1 7.69 23.67 -24.21
C SER A 1 7.60 22.47 -23.25
N SER A 2 8.74 21.99 -22.78
CA SER A 2 8.92 20.63 -22.25
C SER A 2 9.67 20.73 -20.92
N GLY A 3 8.96 20.60 -19.80
CA GLY A 3 9.59 20.56 -18.47
C GLY A 3 8.64 20.54 -17.27
N GLU A 4 7.47 21.19 -17.33
CA GLU A 4 6.66 21.41 -16.11
C GLU A 4 5.81 20.20 -15.67
N SER A 5 5.47 19.28 -16.58
CA SER A 5 4.56 18.16 -16.28
C SER A 5 5.17 17.08 -15.37
N GLY A 6 6.50 16.93 -15.34
CA GLY A 6 7.17 15.91 -14.54
C GLY A 6 7.18 16.21 -13.03
N ASP A 7 7.29 17.49 -12.67
CA ASP A 7 7.35 17.92 -11.28
C ASP A 7 6.00 17.78 -10.55
N GLN A 8 4.89 17.99 -11.27
CA GLN A 8 3.55 17.84 -10.70
C GLN A 8 3.22 16.39 -10.33
N TRP A 9 3.89 15.41 -10.94
CA TRP A 9 3.66 13.99 -10.65
C TRP A 9 4.32 13.55 -9.33
N ARG A 10 5.34 14.29 -8.88
CA ARG A 10 6.16 13.97 -7.68
C ARG A 10 5.81 14.84 -6.48
N VAL A 11 4.62 15.43 -6.46
CA VAL A 11 4.12 16.21 -5.33
C VAL A 11 2.82 15.64 -4.79
N ALA A 12 2.64 15.69 -3.47
CA ALA A 12 1.42 15.29 -2.79
C ALA A 12 0.95 16.33 -1.78
N GLU A 13 -0.36 16.57 -1.75
CA GLU A 13 -1.03 17.28 -0.66
C GLU A 13 -1.56 16.25 0.34
N GLY A 14 -0.99 16.23 1.54
CA GLY A 14 -1.44 15.39 2.64
C GLY A 14 -2.66 15.99 3.33
N VAL A 15 -3.70 15.19 3.49
CA VAL A 15 -4.90 15.53 4.26
C VAL A 15 -5.05 14.54 5.41
N TRP A 16 -5.31 15.06 6.61
CA TRP A 16 -5.59 14.22 7.78
C TRP A 16 -7.05 13.79 7.78
N ILE A 17 -7.29 12.49 7.79
CA ILE A 17 -8.61 11.89 7.91
C ILE A 17 -8.72 11.23 9.29
N PRO A 18 -9.70 11.61 10.14
CA PRO A 18 -9.89 10.96 11.43
C PRO A 18 -10.29 9.49 11.24
N LYS A 19 -9.73 8.61 12.07
CA LYS A 19 -10.12 7.19 12.12
C LYS A 19 -11.48 7.03 12.82
N GLU A 20 -11.80 7.94 13.75
CA GLU A 20 -12.99 7.91 14.61
C GLU A 20 -13.57 9.33 14.79
N GLU A 21 -14.86 9.44 15.11
CA GLU A 21 -15.59 10.72 15.16
C GLU A 21 -14.98 11.76 16.14
N ASN A 22 -14.41 11.30 17.25
CA ASN A 22 -13.81 12.14 18.30
C ASN A 22 -12.27 12.08 18.33
N SER A 23 -11.64 11.96 17.15
CA SER A 23 -10.16 11.90 17.04
C SER A 23 -9.52 13.21 17.52
N THR A 24 -8.62 13.13 18.51
CA THR A 24 -7.91 14.28 19.09
C THR A 24 -6.39 14.12 19.07
N GLN A 25 -5.90 12.88 19.09
CA GLN A 25 -4.47 12.55 19.06
C GLN A 25 -4.02 12.25 17.63
N LEU A 26 -2.74 12.54 17.31
CA LEU A 26 -2.20 12.41 15.94
C LEU A 26 -2.26 10.97 15.39
N ASP A 27 -2.07 9.97 16.23
CA ASP A 27 -2.17 8.55 15.89
C ASP A 27 -3.61 8.10 15.55
N GLN A 28 -4.62 8.89 15.92
CA GLN A 28 -6.02 8.68 15.54
C GLN A 28 -6.35 9.20 14.14
N PHE A 29 -5.39 9.80 13.43
CA PHE A 29 -5.58 10.25 12.06
C PHE A 29 -4.79 9.40 11.05
N ARG A 30 -5.27 9.36 9.82
CA ARG A 30 -4.55 8.83 8.66
C ARG A 30 -4.22 9.98 7.72
N ILE A 31 -2.95 10.12 7.34
CA ILE A 31 -2.58 11.05 6.26
C ILE A 31 -2.90 10.38 4.93
N ILE A 32 -3.73 11.01 4.11
CA ILE A 32 -3.97 10.61 2.72
C ILE A 32 -3.26 11.59 1.79
N SER A 33 -2.42 11.05 0.93
CA SER A 33 -1.70 11.81 -0.10
C SER A 33 -2.57 12.02 -1.33
N LEU A 34 -2.97 13.26 -1.59
CA LEU A 34 -3.65 13.64 -2.81
C LEU A 34 -2.63 13.86 -3.92
N LEU A 35 -2.63 12.94 -4.89
CA LEU A 35 -1.78 12.95 -6.08
C LEU A 35 -2.51 13.53 -7.29
N CYS A 36 -1.77 14.06 -8.26
CA CYS A 36 -2.35 14.47 -9.55
C CYS A 36 -3.02 13.29 -10.26
N VAL A 37 -4.04 13.58 -11.07
CA VAL A 37 -4.89 12.56 -11.69
C VAL A 37 -4.11 11.75 -12.70
N GLU A 38 -3.25 12.41 -13.47
CA GLU A 38 -2.42 11.83 -14.52
C GLU A 38 -1.47 10.78 -13.94
N ALA A 39 -0.79 11.08 -12.83
CA ALA A 39 0.06 10.12 -12.15
C ALA A 39 -0.75 8.93 -11.63
N LYS A 40 -1.92 9.14 -11.02
CA LYS A 40 -2.79 8.05 -10.53
C LYS A 40 -3.22 7.11 -11.65
N VAL A 41 -3.63 7.65 -12.80
CA VAL A 41 -4.04 6.86 -13.96
C VAL A 41 -2.85 6.04 -14.49
N PHE A 42 -1.70 6.69 -14.64
CA PHE A 42 -0.48 6.02 -15.12
C PHE A 42 -0.04 4.89 -14.17
N PHE A 43 0.11 5.19 -12.87
CA PHE A 43 0.56 4.21 -11.88
C PHE A 43 -0.48 3.12 -11.60
N SER A 44 -1.77 3.36 -11.84
CA SER A 44 -2.79 2.31 -11.84
C SER A 44 -2.51 1.25 -12.90
N ALA A 45 -2.15 1.67 -14.13
CA ALA A 45 -1.78 0.75 -15.20
C ALA A 45 -0.48 -0.02 -14.88
N VAL A 46 0.53 0.67 -14.31
CA VAL A 46 1.78 0.05 -13.86
C VAL A 46 1.52 -0.99 -12.75
N SER A 47 0.74 -0.62 -11.74
CA SER A 47 0.36 -1.49 -10.62
C SER A 47 -0.35 -2.76 -11.13
N LYS A 48 -1.34 -2.62 -12.02
CA LYS A 48 -2.04 -3.77 -12.60
C LYS A 48 -1.08 -4.73 -13.31
N ARG A 49 -0.17 -4.20 -14.13
CA ARG A 49 0.84 -5.01 -14.84
C ARG A 49 1.82 -5.69 -13.90
N LEU A 50 2.25 -4.98 -12.84
CA LEU A 50 3.15 -5.52 -11.84
C LEU A 50 2.48 -6.65 -11.05
N CYS A 51 1.23 -6.49 -10.61
CA CYS A 51 0.48 -7.55 -9.95
C CYS A 51 0.32 -8.78 -10.84
N THR A 52 -0.02 -8.61 -12.12
CA THR A 52 -0.09 -9.71 -13.09
C THR A 52 1.25 -10.42 -13.22
N TYR A 53 2.34 -9.66 -13.42
CA TYR A 53 3.69 -10.22 -13.51
C TYR A 53 4.06 -11.04 -12.26
N LEU A 54 3.80 -10.51 -11.07
CA LEU A 54 4.12 -11.19 -9.82
C LEU A 54 3.30 -12.48 -9.63
N ALA A 55 2.02 -12.48 -10.01
CA ALA A 55 1.16 -13.65 -9.93
C ALA A 55 1.55 -14.73 -10.96
N GLU A 56 1.72 -14.37 -12.23
CA GLU A 56 2.05 -15.31 -13.32
C GLU A 56 3.42 -15.96 -13.13
N ASN A 57 4.36 -15.27 -12.48
CA ASN A 57 5.68 -15.80 -12.17
C ASN A 57 5.76 -16.44 -10.77
N THR A 58 4.62 -16.72 -10.12
CA THR A 58 4.53 -17.40 -8.82
C THR A 58 5.30 -16.70 -7.69
N TYR A 59 5.50 -15.38 -7.79
CA TYR A 59 6.12 -14.58 -6.74
C TYR A 59 5.14 -14.19 -5.63
N ILE A 60 3.84 -14.32 -5.88
CA ILE A 60 2.77 -14.19 -4.90
C ILE A 60 2.00 -15.50 -4.86
N ASP A 61 1.96 -16.13 -3.70
CA ASP A 61 1.09 -17.29 -3.46
C ASP A 61 -0.32 -16.82 -3.14
N THR A 62 -1.22 -16.91 -4.12
CA THR A 62 -2.62 -16.48 -3.99
C THR A 62 -3.48 -17.42 -3.16
N SER A 63 -2.97 -18.60 -2.76
CA SER A 63 -3.66 -19.46 -1.78
C SER A 63 -3.59 -18.86 -0.37
N VAL A 64 -2.53 -18.10 -0.09
CA VAL A 64 -2.28 -17.43 1.20
C VAL A 64 -2.56 -15.93 1.12
N GLN A 65 -1.96 -15.22 0.15
CA GLN A 65 -2.11 -13.77 -0.02
C GLN A 65 -3.29 -13.46 -0.95
N LYS A 66 -4.43 -13.11 -0.35
CA LYS A 66 -5.64 -12.72 -1.11
C LYS A 66 -5.89 -11.21 -1.11
N GLY A 67 -5.26 -10.47 -0.19
CA GLY A 67 -5.38 -9.02 -0.11
C GLY A 67 -4.68 -8.32 -1.27
N GLY A 68 -5.34 -7.32 -1.87
CA GLY A 68 -4.76 -6.51 -2.95
C GLY A 68 -4.64 -7.23 -4.31
N ILE A 69 -5.16 -8.46 -4.43
CA ILE A 69 -5.19 -9.23 -5.68
C ILE A 69 -6.57 -9.12 -6.30
N SER A 70 -6.64 -8.68 -7.56
CA SER A 70 -7.90 -8.51 -8.27
C SER A 70 -8.56 -9.86 -8.57
N GLY A 71 -9.89 -9.94 -8.40
CA GLY A 71 -10.67 -11.12 -8.75
C GLY A 71 -10.71 -12.23 -7.68
N ILE A 72 -10.07 -12.04 -6.52
CA ILE A 72 -10.09 -13.02 -5.42
C ILE A 72 -11.02 -12.55 -4.29
N PRO A 73 -12.02 -13.35 -3.87
CA PRO A 73 -12.92 -12.99 -2.77
C PRO A 73 -12.27 -13.28 -1.40
N GLY A 74 -11.10 -12.69 -1.15
CA GLY A 74 -10.23 -13.01 -0.02
C GLY A 74 -10.90 -12.91 1.34
N CYS A 75 -11.66 -11.85 1.61
CA CYS A 75 -12.34 -11.66 2.89
C CYS A 75 -13.36 -12.76 3.17
N LEU A 76 -14.13 -13.17 2.15
CA LEU A 76 -15.13 -14.23 2.28
C LEU A 76 -14.47 -15.58 2.54
N GLU A 77 -13.44 -15.91 1.75
CA GLU A 77 -12.73 -17.18 1.88
C GLU A 77 -11.98 -17.30 3.22
N HIS A 78 -11.22 -16.28 3.63
CA HIS A 78 -10.48 -16.32 4.90
C HIS A 78 -11.42 -16.36 6.11
N THR A 79 -12.50 -15.57 6.10
CA THR A 79 -13.49 -15.62 7.19
C THR A 79 -14.19 -16.97 7.24
N GLY A 80 -14.51 -17.56 6.08
CA GLY A 80 -15.09 -18.89 5.97
C GLY A 80 -14.18 -19.98 6.54
N VAL A 81 -12.89 -19.96 6.18
CA VAL A 81 -11.89 -20.91 6.71
C VAL A 81 -11.76 -20.80 8.21
N VAL A 82 -11.59 -19.59 8.76
CA VAL A 82 -11.48 -19.40 10.22
C VAL A 82 -12.75 -19.87 10.94
N THR A 83 -13.93 -19.56 10.39
CA THR A 83 -15.22 -20.00 10.95
C THR A 83 -15.34 -21.52 10.96
N GLN A 84 -14.93 -22.17 9.87
CA GLN A 84 -14.95 -23.62 9.74
C GLN A 84 -14.02 -24.29 10.75
N LEU A 85 -12.78 -23.79 10.88
CA LEU A 85 -11.81 -24.30 11.86
C LEU A 85 -12.32 -24.18 13.30
N ILE A 86 -12.95 -23.05 13.65
CA ILE A 86 -13.57 -22.86 14.96
C ILE A 86 -14.70 -23.87 15.20
N ARG A 87 -15.52 -24.14 14.18
CA ARG A 87 -16.62 -25.11 14.28
C ARG A 87 -16.09 -26.54 14.49
N GLU A 88 -15.12 -26.96 13.68
CA GLU A 88 -14.52 -28.29 13.76
C GLU A 88 -13.83 -28.54 15.10
N ALA A 89 -13.12 -27.55 15.64
CA ALA A 89 -12.50 -27.66 16.96
C ALA A 89 -13.55 -27.86 18.06
N ARG A 90 -14.69 -27.15 17.98
CA ARG A 90 -15.81 -27.29 18.92
C ARG A 90 -16.48 -28.67 18.82
N GLU A 91 -16.80 -29.11 17.61
CA GLU A 91 -17.49 -30.40 17.36
C GLU A 91 -16.62 -31.59 17.79
N ASN A 92 -15.32 -31.54 17.49
CA ASN A 92 -14.39 -32.62 17.81
C ASN A 92 -13.81 -32.54 19.24
N LYS A 93 -14.20 -31.54 20.04
CA LYS A 93 -13.62 -31.24 21.35
C LYS A 93 -12.08 -31.11 21.30
N GLY A 94 -11.58 -30.58 20.18
CA GLY A 94 -10.17 -30.33 19.95
C GLY A 94 -9.74 -28.93 20.40
N ASN A 95 -8.44 -28.71 20.46
CA ASN A 95 -7.87 -27.39 20.77
C ASN A 95 -7.60 -26.62 19.47
N LEU A 96 -7.93 -25.33 19.46
CA LEU A 96 -7.59 -24.39 18.39
C LEU A 96 -7.00 -23.12 19.02
N SER A 97 -5.89 -22.65 18.48
CA SER A 97 -5.29 -21.36 18.81
C SER A 97 -5.19 -20.51 17.55
N VAL A 98 -5.69 -19.28 17.62
CA VAL A 98 -5.70 -18.32 16.51
C VAL A 98 -4.93 -17.08 16.94
N LEU A 99 -4.00 -16.64 16.09
CA LEU A 99 -3.22 -15.42 16.28
C LEU A 99 -3.66 -14.37 15.28
N TRP A 100 -4.00 -13.17 15.78
CA TRP A 100 -4.32 -12.01 14.97
C TRP A 100 -3.10 -11.10 14.92
N LEU A 101 -2.58 -10.87 13.72
CA LEU A 101 -1.42 -10.01 13.48
C LEU A 101 -1.84 -8.80 12.67
N ASP A 102 -1.43 -7.62 13.11
CA ASP A 102 -1.62 -6.37 12.39
C ASP A 102 -0.31 -5.57 12.37
N LEU A 103 -0.08 -4.80 11.30
CA LEU A 103 1.10 -3.96 11.13
C LEU A 103 0.76 -2.51 11.39
N GLU A 104 1.39 -1.92 12.40
CA GLU A 104 1.26 -0.49 12.68
C GLU A 104 1.80 0.34 11.50
N ASN A 105 0.97 1.28 11.03
CA ASN A 105 1.30 2.23 9.97
C ASN A 105 1.96 1.59 8.72
N ALA A 106 1.46 0.43 8.26
CA ALA A 106 2.11 -0.37 7.22
C ALA A 106 2.63 0.42 5.99
N PHE A 107 1.87 1.38 5.47
CA PHE A 107 2.30 2.19 4.32
C PHE A 107 3.39 3.22 4.66
N GLY A 108 3.33 3.81 5.86
CA GLY A 108 4.30 4.82 6.29
C GLY A 108 5.55 4.23 6.95
N SER A 109 5.51 2.96 7.38
CA SER A 109 6.60 2.30 8.08
C SER A 109 7.49 1.45 7.17
N ILE A 110 7.07 1.14 5.93
CA ILE A 110 7.89 0.38 4.99
C ILE A 110 9.06 1.26 4.47
N PRO A 111 10.32 0.85 4.66
CA PRO A 111 11.46 1.58 4.10
C PRO A 111 11.48 1.49 2.56
N HIS A 112 11.71 2.60 1.85
CA HIS A 112 11.76 2.57 0.38
C HIS A 112 12.86 1.66 -0.17
N LYS A 113 13.98 1.52 0.52
CA LYS A 113 15.02 0.51 0.20
C LYS A 113 14.48 -0.92 0.18
N LEU A 114 13.53 -1.25 1.06
CA LEU A 114 12.90 -2.58 1.07
C LEU A 114 12.04 -2.79 -0.17
N VAL A 115 11.36 -1.75 -0.67
CA VAL A 115 10.63 -1.81 -1.94
C VAL A 115 11.58 -2.10 -3.10
N GLN A 116 12.70 -1.37 -3.21
CA GLN A 116 13.69 -1.59 -4.26
C GLN A 116 14.33 -2.99 -4.20
N PHE A 117 14.65 -3.45 -2.99
CA PHE A 117 15.14 -4.80 -2.75
C PHE A 117 14.12 -5.85 -3.20
N THR A 118 12.85 -5.69 -2.82
CA THR A 118 11.78 -6.64 -3.13
C THR A 118 11.55 -6.73 -4.64
N LEU A 119 11.51 -5.60 -5.36
CA LEU A 119 11.39 -5.60 -6.82
C LEU A 119 12.57 -6.33 -7.49
N THR A 120 13.78 -6.17 -6.95
CA THR A 120 14.96 -6.88 -7.45
C THR A 120 14.91 -8.38 -7.15
N LYS A 121 14.52 -8.76 -5.94
CA LYS A 121 14.34 -10.16 -5.51
C LYS A 121 13.33 -10.91 -6.37
N HIS A 122 12.26 -10.24 -6.81
CA HIS A 122 11.23 -10.82 -7.69
C HIS A 122 11.52 -10.59 -9.18
N HIS A 123 12.77 -10.28 -9.53
CA HIS A 123 13.24 -10.16 -10.91
C HIS A 123 12.40 -9.18 -11.76
N VAL A 124 11.81 -8.15 -11.14
CA VAL A 124 11.02 -7.17 -11.89
C VAL A 124 11.94 -6.49 -12.92
N PRO A 125 11.50 -6.31 -14.18
CA PRO A 125 12.33 -5.70 -15.23
C PRO A 125 12.96 -4.38 -14.79
N SER A 126 14.23 -4.15 -15.15
CA SER A 126 15.00 -2.95 -14.75
C SER A 126 14.24 -1.67 -15.07
N ARG A 127 13.67 -1.55 -16.28
CA ARG A 127 12.88 -0.38 -16.69
C ARG A 127 11.74 -0.04 -15.73
N CYS A 128 11.07 -1.04 -15.14
CA CYS A 128 10.01 -0.82 -14.15
C CYS A 128 10.59 -0.41 -12.80
N ARG A 129 11.70 -1.02 -12.38
CA ARG A 129 12.42 -0.64 -11.15
C ARG A 129 12.93 0.80 -11.21
N ASP A 130 13.55 1.17 -12.31
CA ASP A 130 14.11 2.50 -12.55
C ASP A 130 13.00 3.56 -12.58
N LEU A 131 11.86 3.26 -13.23
CA LEU A 131 10.68 4.12 -13.23
C LEU A 131 10.16 4.38 -11.80
N ILE A 132 10.04 3.33 -10.98
CA ILE A 132 9.56 3.46 -9.59
C ILE A 132 10.58 4.23 -8.74
N ALA A 133 11.88 3.93 -8.88
CA ALA A 133 12.94 4.62 -8.16
C ALA A 133 13.02 6.11 -8.53
N ASP A 134 12.93 6.44 -9.83
CA ASP A 134 12.90 7.82 -10.31
C ASP A 134 11.67 8.57 -9.77
N TYR A 135 10.49 7.94 -9.78
CA TYR A 135 9.28 8.53 -9.22
C TYR A 135 9.45 8.95 -7.75
N TYR A 136 10.06 8.10 -6.93
CA TYR A 136 10.30 8.39 -5.51
C TYR A 136 11.48 9.36 -5.27
N SER A 137 12.49 9.42 -6.15
CA SER A 137 13.77 10.14 -5.97
C SER A 137 13.67 11.60 -5.49
N ASN A 138 12.62 12.30 -5.90
CA ASN A 138 12.35 13.70 -5.55
C ASN A 138 10.88 13.92 -5.16
N PHE A 139 10.27 12.89 -4.56
CA PHE A 139 8.89 12.98 -4.12
C PHE A 139 8.78 13.94 -2.93
N ARG A 140 7.92 14.94 -3.05
CA ARG A 140 7.69 15.97 -2.04
C ARG A 140 6.26 15.91 -1.55
N MET A 141 6.07 16.08 -0.26
CA MET A 141 4.77 16.16 0.36
C MET A 141 4.70 17.40 1.23
N ARG A 142 3.55 18.04 1.26
CA ARG A 142 3.19 18.99 2.32
C ARG A 142 1.83 18.60 2.86
N VAL A 143 1.47 19.13 4.01
CA VAL A 143 0.23 18.79 4.69
C VAL A 143 -0.54 20.05 5.02
N SER A 144 -1.85 20.02 4.78
CA SER A 144 -2.75 21.13 5.09
C SER A 144 -3.79 20.74 6.14
N SER A 145 -4.06 21.65 7.07
CA SER A 145 -5.12 21.55 8.08
C SER A 145 -5.79 22.92 8.23
N GLY A 146 -7.02 23.05 7.73
CA GLY A 146 -7.74 24.33 7.68
C GLY A 146 -6.95 25.39 6.88
N ALA A 147 -6.59 26.49 7.54
CA ALA A 147 -5.80 27.58 6.94
C ALA A 147 -4.28 27.39 7.07
N ILE A 148 -3.81 26.34 7.74
CA ILE A 148 -2.40 26.08 7.97
C ILE A 148 -1.90 25.06 6.95
N THR A 149 -0.82 25.40 6.25
CA THR A 149 -0.16 24.53 5.28
C THR A 149 1.33 24.47 5.61
N SER A 150 1.88 23.26 5.70
CA SER A 150 3.33 23.08 5.91
C SER A 150 4.14 23.53 4.69
N SER A 151 5.45 23.71 4.87
CA SER A 151 6.37 23.76 3.74
C SER A 151 6.40 22.39 3.03
N TRP A 152 6.98 22.37 1.83
CA TRP A 152 7.25 21.12 1.13
C TRP A 152 8.38 20.37 1.82
N HIS A 153 8.12 19.12 2.17
CA HIS A 153 9.10 18.19 2.72
C HIS A 153 9.40 17.11 1.69
N LYS A 154 10.68 16.80 1.50
CA LYS A 154 11.08 15.64 0.70
C LYS A 154 10.79 14.38 1.52
N VAL A 155 10.12 13.41 0.93
CA VAL A 155 9.90 12.10 1.57
C VAL A 155 11.23 11.34 1.54
N GLU A 156 11.72 10.92 2.70
CA GLU A 156 12.99 10.18 2.80
C GLU A 156 12.88 8.81 2.10
N ILE A 157 13.96 8.40 1.42
CA ILE A 157 14.07 7.16 0.63
C ILE A 157 15.13 6.24 1.25
#